data_AF-A0A838N3K0-F1
#
_entry.id   AF-A0A838N3K0-F1
#
_cell.length_a   1.000
_cell.length_b   1.000
_cell.length_c   1.000
_cell.angle_alpha   90.00
_cell.angle_beta   90.00
_cell.angle_gamma   90.00
#
_symmetry.space_group_name_H-M   'P 1'
#
loop_
_entity.id
_entity.type
_entity.pdbx_description
1 polymer ?
#
loop_
_entity_poly.entity_id
_entity_poly.type
_entity_poly.pdbx_seq_one_letter_code
_entity_poly.pdbx_strand_id
1 'polypeptide(L)'
;MKIRVHPWLNFFGAVAAGLVVVLFSLVLLWRDPLLFWNDDYELSILPVFADVARSWSEGHLPLLSPYSWVCSNLAGEFQYGTFSVFVNAAVVLIWNFPLTFPQQAAALSITHLFVLAMGGYLLA
;
A
#
# COMPACT_ATOMS: atom_id res chain seq x y z
N MET A 1 -1.77 -14.77 -35.48
CA MET A 1 -1.17 -13.45 -35.76
C MET A 1 -0.60 -12.92 -34.45
N LYS A 2 0.72 -13.04 -34.20
CA LYS A 2 1.35 -12.49 -32.99
C LYS A 2 1.49 -10.98 -33.20
N ILE A 3 0.59 -10.19 -32.60
CA ILE A 3 0.78 -8.73 -32.53
C ILE A 3 2.07 -8.52 -31.76
N ARG A 4 3.08 -7.97 -32.43
CA ARG A 4 4.38 -7.66 -31.81
C ARG A 4 4.17 -6.39 -31.00
N VAL A 5 3.65 -6.54 -29.79
CA VAL A 5 3.44 -5.41 -28.88
C VAL A 5 4.80 -4.92 -28.42
N HIS A 6 5.11 -3.64 -28.63
CA HIS A 6 6.39 -3.06 -28.20
C HIS A 6 6.40 -2.99 -26.67
N PRO A 7 7.23 -3.79 -25.97
CA PRO A 7 7.17 -3.91 -24.51
C PRO A 7 7.38 -2.57 -23.79
N TRP A 8 8.21 -1.71 -24.38
CA TRP A 8 8.49 -0.37 -23.89
C TRP A 8 7.27 0.55 -23.94
N LEU A 9 6.48 0.51 -25.02
CA LEU A 9 5.27 1.32 -25.14
C LEU A 9 4.22 0.91 -24.09
N ASN A 10 4.08 -0.40 -23.85
CA ASN A 10 3.19 -0.91 -22.79
C ASN A 10 3.65 -0.51 -21.39
N PHE A 11 4.97 -0.53 -21.14
CA PHE A 11 5.51 -0.10 -19.85
C PHE A 11 5.22 1.38 -19.59
N PHE A 12 5.49 2.26 -20.56
CA PHE A 12 5.17 3.69 -20.42
C PHE A 12 3.67 3.94 -20.28
N GLY A 13 2.84 3.20 -21.03
CA GLY A 13 1.39 3.25 -20.90
C GLY A 13 0.90 2.84 -19.50
N ALA A 14 1.45 1.77 -18.95
CA ALA A 14 1.13 1.31 -17.60
C ALA A 14 1.51 2.35 -16.54
N VAL A 15 2.74 2.89 -16.60
CA VAL A 15 3.20 3.94 -15.70
C VAL A 15 2.32 5.19 -15.82
N ALA A 16 1.96 5.60 -17.03
CA ALA A 16 1.06 6.73 -17.26
C ALA A 16 -0.33 6.50 -16.62
N ALA A 17 -0.90 5.29 -16.77
CA ALA A 17 -2.17 4.94 -16.13
C ALA A 17 -2.08 5.05 -14.60
N GLY A 18 -0.99 4.54 -14.01
CA GLY A 18 -0.71 4.70 -12.59
C GLY A 18 -0.61 6.16 -12.17
N LEU A 19 0.14 6.99 -12.90
CA LEU A 19 0.31 8.41 -12.58
C LEU A 19 -1.01 9.19 -12.67
N VAL A 20 -1.89 8.88 -13.62
CA VAL A 20 -3.24 9.48 -13.69
C VAL A 20 -4.02 9.20 -12.41
N VAL A 21 -3.96 7.98 -11.89
CA VAL A 21 -4.64 7.62 -10.63
C VAL A 21 -4.02 8.32 -9.43
N VAL A 22 -2.70 8.48 -9.39
CA VAL A 22 -2.02 9.27 -8.34
C VAL A 22 -2.50 10.73 -8.37
N LEU A 23 -2.46 11.37 -9.53
CA LEU A 23 -2.92 12.75 -9.69
C LEU A 23 -4.39 12.92 -9.30
N PHE A 24 -5.25 12.00 -9.73
CA PHE A 24 -6.65 11.99 -9.35
C PHE A 24 -6.82 11.87 -7.83
N SER A 25 -6.08 10.96 -7.19
CA SER A 25 -6.12 10.77 -5.73
C SER A 25 -5.63 12.00 -4.96
N LEU A 26 -4.64 12.72 -5.48
CA LEU A 26 -4.18 13.99 -4.90
C LEU A 26 -5.25 15.08 -4.98
N VAL A 27 -6.01 15.15 -6.08
CA VAL A 27 -7.17 16.06 -6.19
C VAL A 27 -8.23 15.72 -5.15
N LEU A 28 -8.50 14.43 -4.93
CA LEU A 28 -9.44 13.98 -3.91
C LEU A 28 -8.97 14.34 -2.48
N LEU A 29 -7.69 14.10 -2.17
CA LEU A 29 -7.09 14.49 -0.89
C LEU A 29 -7.12 15.99 -0.65
N TRP A 30 -6.96 16.79 -1.70
CA TRP A 30 -7.07 18.24 -1.59
C TRP A 30 -8.48 18.67 -1.18
N ARG A 31 -9.51 17.92 -1.61
CA ARG A 31 -10.89 18.20 -1.26
C ARG A 31 -11.26 17.69 0.14
N ASP A 32 -10.76 16.50 0.51
CA ASP A 32 -10.96 15.90 1.81
C ASP A 32 -9.70 15.12 2.25
N PRO A 33 -8.92 15.64 3.21
CA PRO A 33 -7.67 15.02 3.65
C PRO A 33 -7.88 13.71 4.42
N LEU A 34 -9.12 13.42 4.86
CA LEU A 34 -9.46 12.20 5.60
C LEU A 34 -10.08 11.13 4.69
N LEU A 35 -10.21 11.37 3.38
CA LEU A 35 -10.92 10.44 2.50
C LEU A 35 -10.41 8.99 2.55
N PHE A 36 -9.10 8.80 2.69
CA PHE A 36 -8.46 7.48 2.78
C PHE A 36 -8.29 6.97 4.22
N TRP A 37 -8.72 7.76 5.20
CA TRP A 37 -8.73 7.46 6.62
C TRP A 37 -10.20 7.32 7.02
N ASN A 38 -10.74 6.09 6.91
CA ASN A 38 -12.13 5.79 7.23
C ASN A 38 -12.30 4.34 7.69
N ASP A 39 -13.30 4.10 8.55
CA ASP A 39 -13.82 2.80 8.97
C ASP A 39 -12.78 1.92 9.70
N ASP A 40 -12.95 0.60 9.65
CA ASP A 40 -12.02 -0.41 10.19
C ASP A 40 -10.55 -0.17 9.79
N TYR A 41 -10.29 0.55 8.69
CA TYR A 41 -8.95 0.90 8.27
C TYR A 41 -8.23 1.73 9.33
N GLU A 42 -8.92 2.69 9.96
CA GLU A 42 -8.37 3.56 11.01
C GLU A 42 -8.09 2.82 12.32
N LEU A 43 -9.04 1.96 12.73
CA LEU A 43 -9.05 1.37 14.06
C LEU A 43 -8.30 0.05 14.14
N SER A 44 -8.29 -0.72 13.05
CA SER A 44 -7.83 -2.11 13.07
C SER A 44 -6.71 -2.41 12.09
N ILE A 45 -6.56 -1.67 10.98
CA ILE A 45 -5.58 -2.01 9.94
C ILE A 45 -4.31 -1.15 10.05
N LEU A 46 -4.44 0.18 10.07
CA LEU A 46 -3.28 1.09 10.14
C LEU A 46 -2.43 0.93 11.42
N PRO A 47 -3.02 0.75 12.62
CA PRO A 47 -2.23 0.46 13.82
C PRO A 47 -1.43 -0.84 13.70
N VAL A 48 -1.92 -1.82 12.93
CA VAL A 48 -1.22 -3.08 12.68
C VAL A 48 -0.05 -2.87 11.74
N PHE A 49 -0.23 -2.08 10.69
CA PHE A 49 0.88 -1.69 9.82
C PHE A 49 1.96 -0.91 10.57
N ALA A 50 1.57 -0.06 11.52
CA ALA A 50 2.53 0.62 12.38
C ALA A 50 3.34 -0.37 13.24
N ASP A 51 2.69 -1.40 13.81
CA ASP A 51 3.37 -2.43 14.59
C ASP A 51 4.27 -3.34 13.73
N VAL A 52 3.84 -3.64 12.50
CA VAL A 52 4.66 -4.37 11.50
C VAL A 52 5.89 -3.55 11.13
N ALA A 53 5.74 -2.27 10.80
CA ALA A 53 6.84 -1.37 10.47
C ALA A 53 7.83 -1.23 11.64
N ARG A 54 7.31 -1.07 12.86
CA ARG A 54 8.11 -1.04 14.10
C ARG A 54 8.90 -2.34 14.28
N SER A 55 8.23 -3.49 14.18
CA SER A 55 8.86 -4.82 14.34
C SER A 55 10.02 -5.00 13.36
N TRP A 56 9.80 -4.70 12.08
CA TRP A 56 10.86 -4.75 11.07
C TRP A 56 12.03 -3.80 11.39
N SER A 57 11.73 -2.59 11.84
CA SER A 57 12.73 -1.57 12.18
C SER A 57 13.59 -1.97 13.39
N GLU A 58 13.02 -2.72 14.33
CA GLU A 58 13.71 -3.27 15.50
C GLU A 58 14.43 -4.60 15.20
N GLY A 59 14.35 -5.12 13.97
CA GLY A 59 14.94 -6.41 13.59
C GLY A 59 14.15 -7.63 14.07
N HIS A 60 12.90 -7.44 14.48
CA HIS A 60 11.97 -8.51 14.84
C HIS A 60 11.14 -8.92 13.63
N LEU A 61 10.90 -10.23 13.49
CA LEU A 61 9.92 -10.73 12.54
C LEU A 61 8.51 -10.43 13.08
N PRO A 62 7.66 -9.67 12.36
CA PRO A 62 6.36 -9.24 12.89
C PRO A 62 5.50 -10.40 13.42
N LEU A 63 5.50 -11.53 12.71
CA LEU A 63 4.72 -12.71 13.09
C LEU A 63 5.21 -13.39 14.38
N LEU A 64 6.48 -13.23 14.72
CA LEU A 64 7.12 -13.84 15.89
C LEU A 64 7.40 -12.80 16.99
N SER A 65 6.97 -11.56 16.80
CA SER A 65 7.18 -10.48 17.74
C SER A 65 6.36 -10.74 19.00
N PRO A 66 6.98 -10.84 20.20
CA PRO A 66 6.25 -11.01 21.45
C PRO A 66 5.45 -9.76 21.85
N TYR A 67 5.68 -8.65 21.14
CA TYR A 67 5.06 -7.36 21.38
C TYR A 67 3.86 -7.10 20.46
N SER A 68 3.57 -8.00 19.53
CA SER A 68 2.44 -7.81 18.62
C SER A 68 1.13 -8.01 19.37
N TRP A 69 0.29 -6.97 19.37
CA TRP A 69 -1.04 -7.02 19.97
C TRP A 69 -2.04 -7.85 19.12
N VAL A 70 -1.72 -8.07 17.84
CA VAL A 70 -2.52 -8.89 16.90
C VAL A 70 -2.10 -10.36 16.90
N CYS A 71 -0.93 -10.68 17.47
CA CYS A 71 -0.44 -12.04 17.63
C CYS A 71 -0.51 -12.83 16.29
N SER A 72 -0.86 -14.12 16.36
CA SER A 72 -1.01 -14.99 15.19
C SER A 72 -2.12 -14.59 14.23
N ASN A 73 -3.01 -13.65 14.60
CA ASN A 73 -4.02 -13.14 13.69
C ASN A 73 -3.39 -12.40 12.49
N LEU A 74 -2.14 -11.94 12.62
CA LEU A 74 -1.34 -11.42 11.51
C LEU A 74 -1.26 -12.40 10.32
N ALA A 75 -1.17 -13.70 10.58
CA ALA A 75 -1.11 -14.70 9.52
C ALA A 75 -2.50 -15.09 8.97
N GLY A 76 -3.57 -14.82 9.71
CA GLY A 76 -4.93 -15.23 9.37
C GLY A 76 -5.66 -14.23 8.47
N GLU A 77 -5.43 -12.94 8.67
CA GLU A 77 -6.13 -11.88 7.95
C GLU A 77 -5.41 -11.50 6.65
N PHE A 78 -6.16 -11.55 5.55
CA PHE A 78 -5.65 -11.20 4.23
C PHE A 78 -5.24 -9.72 4.15
N GLN A 79 -5.97 -8.86 4.84
CA GLN A 79 -5.85 -7.39 4.80
C GLN A 79 -4.45 -6.92 5.24
N TYR A 80 -3.79 -7.64 6.16
CA TYR A 80 -2.46 -7.27 6.65
C TYR A 80 -1.35 -7.60 5.64
N GLY A 81 -1.61 -8.47 4.65
CA GLY A 81 -0.63 -8.82 3.65
C GLY A 81 0.69 -9.33 4.24
N THR A 82 0.65 -10.04 5.39
CA THR A 82 1.83 -10.43 6.18
C THR A 82 2.88 -11.18 5.36
N PHE A 83 2.47 -11.99 4.40
CA PHE A 83 3.38 -12.72 3.50
C PHE A 83 3.67 -12.01 2.16
N SER A 84 3.04 -10.86 1.92
CA SER A 84 3.25 -10.07 0.72
C SER A 84 4.49 -9.20 0.87
N VAL A 85 5.50 -9.48 0.04
CA VAL A 85 6.72 -8.67 -0.04
C VAL A 85 6.39 -7.23 -0.41
N PHE A 86 5.45 -7.02 -1.33
CA PHE A 86 5.02 -5.70 -1.75
C PHE A 86 4.40 -4.90 -0.60
N VAL A 87 3.45 -5.49 0.13
CA VAL A 87 2.77 -4.80 1.24
C VAL A 87 3.77 -4.46 2.35
N ASN A 88 4.60 -5.42 2.77
CA ASN A 88 5.62 -5.18 3.80
C ASN A 88 6.61 -4.09 3.37
N ALA A 89 7.08 -4.11 2.13
CA ALA A 89 8.00 -3.09 1.62
C ALA A 89 7.34 -1.70 1.61
N ALA A 90 6.09 -1.60 1.15
CA ALA A 90 5.35 -0.34 1.15
C ALA A 90 5.12 0.18 2.58
N VAL A 91 4.68 -0.68 3.50
CA VAL A 91 4.44 -0.33 4.91
C VAL A 91 5.72 0.17 5.57
N VAL A 92 6.82 -0.59 5.48
CA VAL A 92 8.10 -0.19 6.06
C VAL A 92 8.58 1.13 5.45
N LEU A 93 8.53 1.28 4.13
CA LEU A 93 8.99 2.50 3.47
C LEU A 93 8.17 3.73 3.89
N ILE A 94 6.84 3.63 3.92
CA ILE A 94 5.95 4.75 4.25
C ILE A 94 6.11 5.18 5.71
N TRP A 95 6.29 4.22 6.63
CA TRP A 95 6.48 4.51 8.06
C TRP A 95 7.85 5.10 8.41
N ASN A 96 8.81 5.12 7.48
CA ASN A 96 10.06 5.86 7.66
C ASN A 96 9.90 7.38 7.48
N PHE A 97 8.78 7.85 6.91
CA PHE A 97 8.51 9.27 6.76
C PHE A 97 7.72 9.81 7.96
N PRO A 98 7.93 11.10 8.34
CA PRO A 98 7.21 11.74 9.45
C PRO A 98 5.79 12.15 9.01
N LEU A 99 5.01 11.19 8.54
CA LEU A 99 3.63 11.37 8.09
C LEU A 99 2.66 11.14 9.25
N THR A 100 1.56 11.88 9.26
CA THR A 100 0.43 11.57 10.14
C THR A 100 -0.28 10.29 9.67
N PHE A 101 -0.99 9.64 10.57
CA PHE A 101 -1.75 8.42 10.29
C PHE A 101 -2.69 8.54 9.06
N PRO A 102 -3.50 9.61 8.89
CA PRO A 102 -4.28 9.81 7.67
C PRO A 102 -3.45 9.93 6.40
N GLN A 103 -2.28 10.57 6.47
CA GLN A 103 -1.36 10.67 5.34
C GLN A 103 -0.68 9.33 5.01
N GLN A 104 -0.38 8.51 6.02
CA GLN A 104 0.13 7.15 5.82
C GLN A 104 -0.92 6.26 5.15
N ALA A 105 -2.18 6.36 5.58
CA ALA A 105 -3.30 5.68 4.95
C ALA A 105 -3.42 6.07 3.48
N ALA A 106 -3.44 7.37 3.21
CA ALA A 106 -3.48 7.89 1.85
C ALA A 106 -2.29 7.41 1.01
N ALA A 107 -1.07 7.46 1.54
CA ALA A 107 0.12 7.00 0.83
C ALA A 107 0.04 5.50 0.49
N LEU A 108 -0.40 4.66 1.43
CA LEU A 108 -0.60 3.23 1.21
C LEU A 108 -1.67 2.97 0.16
N SER A 109 -2.85 3.58 0.29
CA SER A 109 -3.95 3.40 -0.66
C SER A 109 -3.56 3.84 -2.06
N ILE A 110 -2.94 5.01 -2.21
CA ILE A 110 -2.47 5.52 -3.51
C ILE A 110 -1.43 4.59 -4.13
N THR A 111 -0.51 4.03 -3.32
CA THR A 111 0.50 3.08 -3.81
C THR A 111 -0.15 1.81 -4.36
N HIS A 112 -1.17 1.27 -3.67
CA HIS A 112 -1.92 0.10 -4.16
C HIS A 112 -2.72 0.42 -5.42
N LEU A 113 -3.40 1.57 -5.46
CA LEU A 113 -4.18 2.02 -6.61
C LEU A 113 -3.29 2.29 -7.83
N PHE A 114 -2.09 2.80 -7.64
CA PHE A 114 -1.08 2.95 -8.70
C PHE A 114 -0.72 1.61 -9.34
N VAL A 115 -0.38 0.60 -8.52
CA VAL A 115 -0.05 -0.75 -9.02
C VAL A 115 -1.26 -1.43 -9.66
N LEU A 116 -2.44 -1.26 -9.09
CA LEU A 116 -3.69 -1.76 -9.66
C LEU A 116 -3.95 -1.17 -11.04
N ALA A 117 -3.77 0.15 -11.21
CA ALA A 117 -3.97 0.83 -12.49
C ALA A 117 -2.95 0.38 -13.55
N MET A 118 -1.68 0.24 -13.16
CA MET A 118 -0.65 -0.35 -14.04
C MET A 118 -1.03 -1.75 -14.50
N GLY A 119 -1.43 -2.62 -13.57
CA GLY A 119 -1.84 -4.00 -13.85
C GLY A 119 -3.08 -4.06 -14.74
N GLY A 120 -4.09 -3.24 -14.46
CA GLY A 120 -5.30 -3.12 -15.27
C GLY A 120 -5.00 -2.69 -16.70
N TYR A 121 -4.10 -1.72 -16.90
CA TYR A 121 -3.66 -1.31 -18.23
C TYR A 121 -2.94 -2.44 -18.99
N LEU A 122 -2.09 -3.21 -18.31
CA LEU A 122 -1.34 -4.31 -18.94
C LEU A 122 -2.22 -5.51 -19.29
N LEU A 123 -3.39 -5.64 -18.65
CA LEU A 123 -4.36 -6.72 -18.88
C LEU A 123 -5.44 -6.37 -19.90
N ALA A 124 -5.71 -5.08 -20.12
CA ALA A 124 -6.71 -4.58 -21.08
C ALA A 124 -6.23 -4.67 -22.54
#